data_AF-A0A5D0MM53-F1
#
_entry.id   AF-A0A5D0MM53-F1
#
_cell.length_a   1.000
_cell.length_b   1.000
_cell.length_c   1.000
_cell.angle_alpha   90.00
_cell.angle_beta   90.00
_cell.angle_gamma   90.00
#
_symmetry.space_group_name_H-M   'P 1'
#
loop_
_entity.id
_entity.type
_entity.pdbx_description
1 polymer ?
#
loop_
_entity_poly.entity_id
_entity_poly.type
_entity_poly.pdbx_seq_one_letter_code
_entity_poly.pdbx_strand_id
1 'polypeptide(L)'
;MALKGSIKEFSLVDILQLLSQTSKSGILHITTESQHIKIFIKDGMLVEVKSDSDDFMIKIGNYLTSRDIITKERLNELLTKQKKLPIRFGKLLVDEGILSNNELKNILTEITKENFAKVLSIDSGQYNFEQTMVEYNEDEKELLDINNILLDVLKDIDELNVYKKKISSFLVKYYKTDTNKKIVVDNNVSDEEPVIIAGKTIKLNNDSYLIYNKINGSNSVADIIEQTILPEHFVLKVIYLLIKEKQIAPAKPEKLRTPLISLKTIQVAGLGLLFIIILIVLTMNVSSLFSTKLFTFPMESNRIPENIYYEQLKEINNLTYEKGEVDIEEMNLNHKNYIRYFTIE
;
A
#
# COMPACT_ATOMS: atom_id res chain seq x y z
N MET A 1 32.93 -6.34 2.12
CA MET A 1 32.83 -4.87 2.05
C MET A 1 31.56 -4.47 2.77
N ALA A 2 31.59 -3.43 3.61
CA ALA A 2 30.36 -2.90 4.20
C ALA A 2 29.84 -1.79 3.28
N LEU A 3 28.82 -2.07 2.47
CA LEU A 3 28.16 -1.06 1.64
C LEU A 3 26.95 -0.55 2.44
N LYS A 4 27.14 0.53 3.18
CA LYS A 4 26.12 1.13 4.05
C LYS A 4 26.16 2.65 3.93
N GLY A 5 25.00 3.29 3.90
CA GLY A 5 24.93 4.75 3.82
C GLY A 5 23.52 5.30 3.70
N SER A 6 23.45 6.59 3.39
CA SER A 6 22.22 7.35 3.17
C SER A 6 21.83 7.34 1.69
N ILE A 7 20.54 7.12 1.39
CA ILE A 7 19.99 7.17 0.02
C ILE A 7 20.14 8.58 -0.58
N LYS A 8 20.13 9.62 0.25
CA LYS A 8 20.30 11.02 -0.21
C LYS A 8 21.72 11.30 -0.74
N GLU A 9 22.71 10.57 -0.25
CA GLU A 9 24.12 10.75 -0.64
C GLU A 9 24.49 9.86 -1.83
N PHE A 10 23.85 8.70 -1.94
CA PHE A 10 24.10 7.74 -3.00
C PHE A 10 22.81 7.04 -3.41
N SER A 11 22.42 7.20 -4.68
CA SER A 11 21.13 6.73 -5.18
C SER A 11 21.00 5.21 -5.13
N LEU A 12 19.79 4.71 -4.87
CA LEU A 12 19.51 3.28 -4.94
C LEU A 12 19.79 2.70 -6.32
N VAL A 13 19.60 3.49 -7.38
CA VAL A 13 19.94 3.09 -8.76
C VAL A 13 21.43 2.75 -8.88
N ASP A 14 22.29 3.65 -8.39
CA ASP A 14 23.74 3.49 -8.47
C ASP A 14 24.21 2.28 -7.64
N ILE A 15 23.60 2.06 -6.47
CA ILE A 15 23.87 0.90 -5.62
C ILE A 15 23.52 -0.40 -6.34
N LEU A 16 22.33 -0.47 -6.90
CA LEU A 16 21.84 -1.67 -7.58
C LEU A 16 22.68 -1.98 -8.83
N GLN A 17 23.05 -0.95 -9.60
CA GLN A 17 23.96 -1.10 -10.74
C GLN A 17 25.35 -1.58 -10.30
N LEU A 18 25.92 -1.00 -9.24
CA LEU A 18 27.20 -1.44 -8.70
C LEU A 18 27.18 -2.92 -8.28
N LEU A 19 26.13 -3.34 -7.57
CA LEU A 19 25.96 -4.73 -7.14
C LEU A 19 25.80 -5.67 -8.33
N SER A 20 25.11 -5.22 -9.39
CA SER A 20 24.96 -5.97 -10.64
C SER A 20 26.30 -6.13 -11.37
N GLN A 21 27.01 -5.02 -11.61
CA GLN A 21 28.30 -5.00 -12.34
C GLN A 21 29.41 -5.78 -11.63
N THR A 22 29.37 -5.83 -10.30
CA THR A 22 30.35 -6.56 -9.48
C THR A 22 29.90 -7.98 -9.11
N SER A 23 28.81 -8.46 -9.73
CA SER A 23 28.22 -9.79 -9.55
C SER A 23 28.10 -10.20 -8.08
N LYS A 24 27.62 -9.29 -7.22
CA LYS A 24 27.50 -9.55 -5.78
C LYS A 24 26.26 -10.38 -5.47
N SER A 25 26.41 -11.26 -4.49
CA SER A 25 25.32 -12.03 -3.88
C SER A 25 25.12 -11.58 -2.45
N GLY A 26 23.87 -11.34 -2.05
CA GLY A 26 23.53 -10.88 -0.71
C GLY A 26 22.17 -10.21 -0.62
N ILE A 27 21.93 -9.55 0.51
CA ILE A 27 20.67 -8.87 0.81
C ILE A 27 20.96 -7.38 0.97
N LEU A 28 20.34 -6.55 0.14
CA LEU A 28 20.31 -5.11 0.33
C LEU A 28 19.11 -4.76 1.20
N HIS A 29 19.39 -4.34 2.44
CA HIS A 29 18.40 -3.86 3.38
C HIS A 29 18.22 -2.36 3.19
N ILE A 30 16.97 -1.92 3.08
CA ILE A 30 16.59 -0.51 2.98
C ILE A 30 15.65 -0.21 4.14
N THR A 31 15.95 0.84 4.89
CA THR A 31 15.16 1.31 6.01
C THR A 31 14.75 2.76 5.75
N THR A 32 13.45 2.99 5.66
CA THR A 32 12.87 4.34 5.66
C THR A 32 12.19 4.60 7.01
N GLU A 33 11.59 5.78 7.20
CA GLU A 33 10.76 6.05 8.38
C GLU A 33 9.53 5.15 8.46
N SER A 34 9.17 4.51 7.34
CA SER A 34 7.82 4.07 7.08
C SER A 34 7.73 2.57 6.81
N GLN A 35 8.83 1.94 6.40
CA GLN A 35 8.95 0.53 6.04
C GLN A 35 10.40 0.05 6.04
N HIS A 36 10.59 -1.26 6.20
CA HIS A 36 11.83 -1.94 5.83
C HIS A 36 11.62 -2.78 4.57
N ILE A 37 12.62 -2.75 3.69
CA ILE A 37 12.62 -3.49 2.43
C ILE A 37 13.91 -4.30 2.33
N LYS A 38 13.79 -5.52 1.82
CA LYS A 38 14.88 -6.44 1.54
C LYS A 38 14.89 -6.77 0.07
N ILE A 39 16.04 -6.59 -0.56
CA ILE A 39 16.27 -6.93 -1.97
C ILE A 39 17.28 -8.09 -1.97
N PHE A 40 16.84 -9.23 -2.49
CA PHE A 40 17.65 -10.43 -2.58
C PHE A 40 18.35 -10.43 -3.94
N ILE A 41 19.68 -10.50 -3.93
CA ILE A 41 20.51 -10.42 -5.13
C ILE A 41 21.40 -11.66 -5.16
N LYS A 42 21.44 -12.32 -6.32
CA LYS A 42 22.35 -13.44 -6.58
C LYS A 42 23.13 -13.18 -7.86
N ASP A 43 24.44 -13.22 -7.76
CA ASP A 43 25.39 -13.05 -8.86
C ASP A 43 25.14 -11.76 -9.66
N GLY A 44 24.73 -10.69 -8.96
CA GLY A 44 24.37 -9.40 -9.56
C GLY A 44 22.98 -9.33 -10.20
N MET A 45 22.18 -10.40 -10.09
CA MET A 45 20.80 -10.47 -10.58
C MET A 45 19.79 -10.35 -9.43
N LEU A 46 18.65 -9.72 -9.71
CA LEU A 46 17.55 -9.57 -8.77
C LEU A 46 16.78 -10.90 -8.65
N VAL A 47 16.64 -11.39 -7.43
CA VAL A 47 15.85 -12.60 -7.11
C VAL A 47 14.45 -12.24 -6.66
N GLU A 48 14.34 -11.28 -5.73
CA GLU A 48 13.08 -10.90 -5.09
C GLU A 48 13.22 -9.56 -4.35
N VAL A 49 12.12 -8.83 -4.26
CA VAL A 49 11.98 -7.66 -3.38
C VAL A 49 10.85 -7.90 -2.39
N LYS A 50 11.14 -7.78 -1.09
CA LYS A 50 10.16 -7.88 -0.01
C LYS A 50 10.11 -6.61 0.82
N SER A 51 8.93 -6.03 0.99
CA SER A 51 8.64 -5.03 2.03
C SER A 51 7.91 -5.68 3.20
N ASP A 52 8.03 -5.13 4.40
CA ASP A 52 7.21 -5.53 5.56
C ASP A 52 5.70 -5.34 5.30
N SER A 53 5.35 -4.48 4.35
CA SER A 53 3.96 -4.24 3.93
C SER A 53 3.46 -5.18 2.82
N ASP A 54 4.31 -6.07 2.30
CA ASP A 54 3.94 -6.99 1.23
C ASP A 54 3.26 -8.24 1.78
N ASP A 55 1.94 -8.32 1.59
CA ASP A 55 1.20 -9.56 1.79
C ASP A 55 0.98 -10.26 0.45
N PHE A 56 1.89 -11.20 0.15
CA PHE A 56 1.79 -12.05 -1.04
C PHE A 56 0.45 -12.80 -1.12
N MET A 57 -0.11 -13.24 0.00
CA MET A 57 -1.37 -13.99 0.00
C MET A 57 -2.55 -13.10 -0.42
N ILE A 58 -2.57 -11.86 0.08
CA ILE A 58 -3.55 -10.85 -0.35
C ILE A 58 -3.40 -10.57 -1.85
N LYS A 59 -2.16 -10.30 -2.31
CA LYS A 59 -1.89 -10.07 -3.73
C LYS A 59 -2.36 -11.27 -4.56
N ILE A 60 -1.77 -12.44 -4.42
CA ILE A 60 -2.15 -13.56 -5.29
C ILE A 60 -3.64 -13.94 -5.18
N GLY A 61 -4.26 -13.78 -4.00
CA GLY A 61 -5.71 -13.97 -3.83
C GLY A 61 -6.55 -12.99 -4.65
N ASN A 62 -6.22 -11.70 -4.62
CA ASN A 62 -6.88 -10.67 -5.43
C ASN A 62 -6.64 -10.91 -6.94
N TYR A 63 -5.43 -11.32 -7.34
CA TYR A 63 -5.13 -11.68 -8.73
C TYR A 63 -6.04 -12.81 -9.22
N LEU A 64 -6.16 -13.90 -8.46
CA LEU A 64 -6.94 -15.08 -8.85
C LEU A 64 -8.44 -14.79 -8.87
N THR A 65 -8.94 -14.03 -7.90
CA THR A 65 -10.37 -13.70 -7.80
C THR A 65 -10.80 -12.62 -8.80
N SER A 66 -9.93 -11.67 -9.16
CA SER A 66 -10.27 -10.63 -10.14
C SER A 66 -10.39 -11.16 -11.57
N ARG A 67 -9.70 -12.27 -11.86
CA ARG A 67 -9.71 -12.98 -13.15
C ARG A 67 -10.66 -14.17 -13.18
N ASP A 68 -11.52 -14.32 -12.15
CA ASP A 68 -12.47 -15.42 -11.99
C ASP A 68 -11.82 -16.82 -12.06
N ILE A 69 -10.52 -16.93 -11.72
CA ILE A 69 -9.79 -18.22 -11.68
C ILE A 69 -10.29 -19.04 -10.49
N ILE A 70 -10.54 -18.39 -9.36
CA ILE A 70 -11.19 -18.98 -8.17
C ILE A 70 -12.22 -18.01 -7.58
N THR A 71 -13.19 -18.55 -6.85
CA THR A 71 -14.12 -17.72 -6.08
C THR A 71 -13.51 -17.27 -4.75
N LYS A 72 -14.11 -16.25 -4.12
CA LYS A 72 -13.68 -15.77 -2.79
C LYS A 72 -13.81 -16.87 -1.72
N GLU A 73 -14.85 -17.69 -1.80
CA GLU A 73 -15.08 -18.81 -0.89
C GLU A 73 -13.97 -19.85 -1.02
N ARG A 74 -13.60 -20.19 -2.27
CA ARG A 74 -12.49 -21.12 -2.54
C ARG A 74 -11.15 -20.54 -2.08
N LEU A 75 -10.91 -19.24 -2.26
CA LEU A 75 -9.72 -18.58 -1.72
C LEU A 75 -9.65 -18.70 -0.19
N ASN A 76 -10.75 -18.44 0.52
CA ASN A 76 -10.81 -18.55 1.98
C ASN A 76 -10.59 -19.99 2.47
N GLU A 77 -11.11 -20.98 1.75
CA GLU A 77 -10.84 -22.39 2.03
C GLU A 77 -9.34 -22.71 1.91
N LEU A 78 -8.70 -22.27 0.83
CA LEU A 78 -7.27 -22.49 0.58
C LEU A 78 -6.39 -21.79 1.62
N LEU A 79 -6.73 -20.56 2.02
CA LEU A 79 -6.04 -19.84 3.09
C LEU A 79 -6.17 -20.59 4.44
N THR A 80 -7.36 -21.11 4.73
CA THR A 80 -7.60 -21.92 5.93
C THR A 80 -6.81 -23.24 5.90
N LYS A 81 -6.70 -23.86 4.73
CA LYS A 81 -5.89 -25.06 4.51
C LYS A 81 -4.40 -24.77 4.65
N GLN A 82 -3.90 -23.69 4.08
CA GLN A 82 -2.50 -23.27 4.18
C GLN A 82 -2.08 -23.04 5.63
N LYS A 83 -2.93 -22.41 6.46
CA LYS A 83 -2.66 -22.21 7.89
C LYS A 83 -2.41 -23.52 8.66
N LYS A 84 -2.89 -24.67 8.15
CA LYS A 84 -2.73 -26.00 8.77
C LYS A 84 -1.53 -26.78 8.21
N LEU A 85 -0.87 -26.29 7.16
CA LEU A 85 0.18 -27.01 6.45
C LEU A 85 1.50 -26.19 6.48
N PRO A 86 2.66 -26.82 6.65
CA PRO A 86 3.95 -26.14 6.61
C PRO A 86 4.43 -25.88 5.16
N ILE A 87 3.52 -25.49 4.28
CA ILE A 87 3.82 -25.19 2.87
C ILE A 87 3.50 -23.74 2.53
N ARG A 88 4.21 -23.19 1.56
CA ARG A 88 3.95 -21.84 1.04
C ARG A 88 2.62 -21.82 0.30
N PHE A 89 1.91 -20.70 0.36
CA PHE A 89 0.62 -20.55 -0.33
C PHE A 89 0.73 -20.73 -1.85
N GLY A 90 1.78 -20.20 -2.48
CA GLY A 90 2.04 -20.41 -3.91
C GLY A 90 2.15 -21.89 -4.27
N LYS A 91 2.90 -22.67 -3.50
CA LYS A 91 3.01 -24.13 -3.68
C LYS A 91 1.66 -24.83 -3.50
N LEU A 92 0.87 -24.44 -2.49
CA LEU A 92 -0.48 -24.99 -2.32
C LEU A 92 -1.35 -24.73 -3.56
N LEU A 93 -1.28 -23.54 -4.16
CA LEU A 93 -2.04 -23.23 -5.37
C LEU A 93 -1.64 -24.12 -6.56
N VAL A 94 -0.35 -24.46 -6.67
CA VAL A 94 0.15 -25.41 -7.68
C VAL A 94 -0.30 -26.83 -7.38
N ASP A 95 -0.15 -27.28 -6.13
CA ASP A 95 -0.52 -28.63 -5.71
C ASP A 95 -2.05 -28.87 -5.86
N GLU A 96 -2.88 -27.83 -5.72
CA GLU A 96 -4.34 -27.87 -5.96
C GLU A 96 -4.73 -27.71 -7.44
N GLY A 97 -3.76 -27.58 -8.35
CA GLY A 97 -3.98 -27.44 -9.80
C GLY A 97 -4.62 -26.11 -10.22
N ILE A 98 -4.58 -25.08 -9.35
CA ILE A 98 -5.13 -23.75 -9.63
C ILE A 98 -4.19 -22.95 -10.52
N LEU A 99 -2.88 -23.14 -10.32
CA LEU A 99 -1.83 -22.53 -11.12
C LEU A 99 -0.83 -23.61 -11.55
N SER A 100 -0.29 -23.48 -12.75
CA SER A 100 0.96 -24.15 -13.13
C SER A 100 2.16 -23.46 -12.47
N ASN A 101 3.31 -24.15 -12.40
CA ASN A 101 4.56 -23.54 -11.95
C ASN A 101 4.93 -22.31 -12.78
N ASN A 102 4.73 -22.37 -14.10
CA ASN A 102 5.02 -21.25 -14.99
C ASN A 102 4.12 -20.03 -14.70
N GLU A 103 2.83 -20.24 -14.46
CA GLU A 103 1.93 -19.13 -14.10
C GLU A 103 2.30 -18.51 -12.76
N LEU A 104 2.60 -19.33 -11.74
CA LEU A 104 3.06 -18.83 -10.44
C LEU A 104 4.36 -18.02 -10.58
N LYS A 105 5.33 -18.54 -11.35
CA LYS A 105 6.61 -17.88 -11.60
C LYS A 105 6.43 -16.54 -12.31
N ASN A 106 5.55 -16.46 -13.30
CA ASN A 106 5.21 -15.21 -14.00
C ASN A 106 4.58 -14.20 -13.03
N ILE A 107 3.60 -14.62 -12.23
CA ILE A 107 2.95 -13.73 -11.23
C ILE A 107 3.97 -13.19 -10.22
N LEU A 108 4.84 -14.05 -9.70
CA LEU A 108 5.89 -13.66 -8.75
C LEU A 108 6.92 -12.69 -9.37
N THR A 109 7.22 -12.86 -10.65
CA THR A 109 8.10 -11.98 -11.41
C THR A 109 7.49 -10.58 -11.53
N GLU A 110 6.20 -10.48 -11.86
CA GLU A 110 5.52 -9.18 -11.95
C GLU A 110 5.41 -8.48 -10.59
N ILE A 111 5.09 -9.22 -9.52
CA ILE A 111 5.11 -8.67 -8.15
C ILE A 111 6.51 -8.16 -7.78
N THR A 112 7.56 -8.88 -8.18
CA THR A 112 8.95 -8.49 -7.93
C THR A 112 9.30 -7.20 -8.66
N LYS A 113 8.92 -7.05 -9.94
CA LYS A 113 9.11 -5.81 -10.71
C LYS A 113 8.35 -4.63 -10.10
N GLU A 114 7.10 -4.83 -9.68
CA GLU A 114 6.30 -3.79 -9.02
C GLU A 114 6.96 -3.32 -7.71
N ASN A 115 7.42 -4.25 -6.89
CA ASN A 115 8.12 -3.94 -5.65
C ASN A 115 9.47 -3.26 -5.92
N PHE A 116 10.16 -3.65 -6.99
CA PHE A 116 11.38 -3.00 -7.44
C PHE A 116 11.13 -1.54 -7.86
N ALA A 117 10.02 -1.26 -8.56
CA ALA A 117 9.60 0.11 -8.87
C ALA A 117 9.39 0.96 -7.61
N LYS A 118 8.77 0.38 -6.58
CA LYS A 118 8.57 1.05 -5.28
C LYS A 118 9.90 1.39 -4.60
N VAL A 119 10.87 0.48 -4.66
CA VAL A 119 12.24 0.73 -4.17
C VAL A 119 12.87 1.92 -4.88
N LEU A 120 12.83 1.94 -6.22
CA LEU A 120 13.45 3.01 -7.01
C LEU A 120 12.77 4.38 -6.82
N SER A 121 11.54 4.39 -6.31
CA SER A 121 10.81 5.61 -5.98
C SER A 121 11.16 6.21 -4.60
N ILE A 122 12.03 5.55 -3.81
CA ILE A 122 12.44 6.04 -2.48
C ILE A 122 13.49 7.12 -2.63
N ASP A 123 13.20 8.30 -2.08
CA ASP A 123 14.07 9.48 -2.11
C ASP A 123 14.96 9.64 -0.85
N SER A 124 14.64 8.89 0.22
CA SER A 124 15.25 9.07 1.53
C SER A 124 15.18 7.81 2.39
N GLY A 125 16.23 7.60 3.19
CA GLY A 125 16.38 6.43 4.04
C GLY A 125 17.83 5.99 4.16
N GLN A 126 18.03 4.84 4.78
CA GLN A 126 19.34 4.21 4.97
C GLN A 126 19.37 2.87 4.24
N TYR A 127 20.52 2.54 3.65
CA TYR A 127 20.74 1.24 3.04
C TYR A 127 21.90 0.51 3.72
N ASN A 128 21.86 -0.82 3.71
CA ASN A 128 22.94 -1.69 4.17
C ASN A 128 22.95 -2.99 3.36
N PHE A 129 24.04 -3.26 2.64
CA PHE A 129 24.24 -4.52 1.94
C PHE A 129 24.95 -5.52 2.83
N GLU A 130 24.31 -6.66 3.02
CA GLU A 130 24.84 -7.81 3.71
C GLU A 130 25.22 -8.88 2.68
N GLN A 131 26.52 -9.11 2.50
CA GLN A 131 27.00 -10.14 1.60
C GLN A 131 26.79 -11.52 2.25
N THR A 132 25.91 -12.33 1.67
CA THR A 132 25.53 -13.65 2.18
C THR A 132 25.10 -14.57 1.04
N MET A 133 24.97 -15.86 1.32
CA MET A 133 24.41 -16.82 0.36
C MET A 133 22.90 -16.57 0.23
N VAL A 134 22.44 -16.41 -1.01
CA VAL A 134 21.02 -16.21 -1.33
C VAL A 134 20.51 -17.48 -2.00
N GLU A 135 19.68 -18.20 -1.26
CA GLU A 135 18.95 -19.37 -1.77
C GLU A 135 17.58 -18.95 -2.30
N TYR A 136 17.19 -19.52 -3.43
CA TYR A 136 15.85 -19.36 -3.99
C TYR A 136 15.44 -20.63 -4.71
N ASN A 137 14.13 -20.78 -4.92
CA ASN A 137 13.58 -21.90 -5.67
C ASN A 137 13.47 -21.49 -7.15
N GLU A 138 14.22 -22.15 -8.03
CA GLU A 138 14.27 -21.88 -9.48
C GLU A 138 12.94 -22.19 -10.18
N ASP A 139 12.14 -23.12 -9.62
CA ASP A 139 10.81 -23.46 -10.11
C ASP A 139 9.79 -22.34 -9.83
N GLU A 140 10.02 -21.54 -8.77
CA GLU A 140 9.12 -20.46 -8.33
C GLU A 140 9.58 -19.08 -8.79
N LYS A 141 10.88 -18.86 -9.00
CA LYS A 141 11.44 -17.52 -9.22
C LYS A 141 12.41 -17.48 -10.40
N GLU A 142 12.41 -16.33 -11.06
CA GLU A 142 13.34 -16.00 -12.13
C GLU A 142 14.41 -15.04 -11.64
N LEU A 143 15.63 -15.18 -12.16
CA LEU A 143 16.69 -14.19 -11.96
C LEU A 143 16.51 -13.07 -12.98
N LEU A 144 16.28 -11.86 -12.49
CA LEU A 144 16.06 -10.69 -13.33
C LEU A 144 17.34 -9.88 -13.42
N ASP A 145 17.80 -9.61 -14.64
CA ASP A 145 18.90 -8.69 -14.86
C ASP A 145 18.45 -7.27 -14.51
N ILE A 146 19.06 -6.72 -13.45
CA ILE A 146 18.77 -5.38 -12.94
C ILE A 146 18.90 -4.34 -14.05
N ASN A 147 19.92 -4.42 -14.91
CA ASN A 147 20.17 -3.41 -15.94
C ASN A 147 19.09 -3.45 -17.03
N ASN A 148 18.62 -4.64 -17.38
CA ASN A 148 17.59 -4.82 -18.41
C ASN A 148 16.24 -4.28 -17.93
N ILE A 149 15.86 -4.52 -16.67
CA ILE A 149 14.57 -4.08 -16.14
C ILE A 149 14.57 -2.62 -15.68
N LEU A 150 15.74 -2.04 -15.40
CA LEU A 150 15.85 -0.72 -14.78
C LEU A 150 15.21 0.38 -15.62
N LEU A 151 15.48 0.42 -16.93
CA LEU A 151 14.96 1.46 -17.81
C LEU A 151 13.43 1.42 -17.92
N ASP A 152 12.87 0.22 -18.09
CA ASP A 152 11.43 0.02 -18.16
C ASP A 152 10.76 0.46 -16.84
N VAL A 153 11.34 0.07 -15.70
CA VAL A 153 10.80 0.45 -14.39
C VAL A 153 10.92 1.95 -14.13
N LEU A 154 12.00 2.61 -14.55
CA LEU A 154 12.13 4.07 -14.43
C LEU A 154 11.09 4.80 -15.30
N LYS A 155 10.85 4.30 -16.52
CA LYS A 155 9.77 4.79 -17.39
C LYS A 155 8.42 4.65 -16.71
N ASP A 156 8.15 3.50 -16.09
CA ASP A 156 6.90 3.24 -15.38
C ASP A 156 6.68 4.21 -14.21
N ILE A 157 7.76 4.55 -13.47
CA ILE A 157 7.72 5.55 -12.39
C ILE A 157 7.41 6.95 -12.94
N ASP A 158 8.01 7.33 -14.06
CA ASP A 158 7.73 8.61 -14.71
C ASP A 158 6.28 8.69 -15.21
N GLU A 159 5.79 7.63 -15.86
CA GLU A 159 4.38 7.51 -16.25
C GLU A 159 3.44 7.61 -15.05
N LEU A 160 3.75 6.89 -13.97
CA LEU A 160 2.99 6.95 -12.71
C LEU A 160 2.89 8.40 -12.21
N ASN A 161 4.01 9.11 -12.15
CA ASN A 161 4.07 10.50 -11.68
C ASN A 161 3.28 11.46 -12.58
N VAL A 162 3.28 11.23 -13.90
CA VAL A 162 2.48 12.00 -14.86
C VAL A 162 0.99 11.76 -14.64
N TYR A 163 0.55 10.51 -14.52
CA TYR A 163 -0.88 10.20 -14.37
C TYR A 163 -1.42 10.50 -12.97
N LYS A 164 -0.61 10.35 -11.92
CA LYS A 164 -0.94 10.79 -10.54
C LYS A 164 -1.37 12.26 -10.51
N LYS A 165 -0.71 13.15 -11.26
CA LYS A 165 -1.07 14.58 -11.34
C LYS A 165 -2.39 14.84 -12.07
N LYS A 166 -2.85 13.90 -12.90
CA LYS A 166 -4.07 14.04 -13.72
C LYS A 166 -5.30 13.41 -13.05
N ILE A 167 -5.10 12.56 -12.06
CA ILE A 167 -6.16 11.88 -11.29
C ILE A 167 -6.23 12.54 -9.91
N SER A 168 -7.40 13.02 -9.53
CA SER A 168 -7.56 13.87 -8.34
C SER A 168 -7.20 13.18 -7.02
N SER A 169 -7.49 11.89 -6.89
CA SER A 169 -7.19 11.10 -5.70
C SER A 169 -7.27 9.61 -6.03
N PHE A 170 -6.55 8.75 -5.30
CA PHE A 170 -6.75 7.30 -5.35
C PHE A 170 -8.10 6.86 -4.76
N LEU A 171 -8.73 7.69 -3.95
CA LEU A 171 -10.05 7.41 -3.34
C LEU A 171 -11.22 7.78 -4.26
N VAL A 172 -10.96 8.41 -5.41
CA VAL A 172 -12.01 8.78 -6.35
C VAL A 172 -12.64 7.52 -6.95
N LYS A 173 -13.95 7.56 -7.15
CA LYS A 173 -14.72 6.50 -7.81
C LYS A 173 -15.15 7.00 -9.19
N TYR A 174 -15.12 6.13 -10.19
CA TYR A 174 -15.55 6.44 -11.55
C TYR A 174 -16.74 5.58 -11.94
N TYR A 175 -17.65 6.13 -12.74
CA TYR A 175 -18.73 5.39 -13.39
C TYR A 175 -18.55 5.45 -14.91
N LYS A 176 -18.99 4.39 -15.59
CA LYS A 176 -19.05 4.34 -17.05
C LYS A 176 -20.10 5.34 -17.53
N THR A 177 -19.71 6.21 -18.44
CA THR A 177 -20.69 7.06 -19.11
C THR A 177 -21.47 6.19 -20.08
N ASP A 178 -22.78 6.40 -20.17
CA ASP A 178 -23.64 5.67 -21.11
C ASP A 178 -23.27 6.09 -22.54
N THR A 179 -22.25 5.43 -23.07
CA THR A 179 -21.79 5.59 -24.43
C THR A 179 -22.30 4.38 -25.19
N ASN A 180 -23.06 4.61 -26.26
CA ASN A 180 -23.51 3.57 -27.20
C ASN A 180 -22.33 2.93 -27.98
N LYS A 181 -21.14 2.86 -27.38
CA LYS A 181 -19.93 2.27 -27.94
C LYS A 181 -19.82 0.83 -27.47
N LYS A 182 -19.53 -0.08 -28.41
CA LYS A 182 -19.29 -1.50 -28.15
C LYS A 182 -17.86 -1.70 -27.65
N ILE A 183 -17.70 -2.40 -26.53
CA ILE A 183 -16.39 -2.86 -26.06
C ILE A 183 -15.96 -4.09 -26.87
N VAL A 184 -14.71 -4.09 -27.34
CA VAL A 184 -14.08 -5.21 -28.03
C VAL A 184 -12.75 -5.50 -27.36
N VAL A 185 -12.55 -6.74 -26.92
CA VAL A 185 -11.24 -7.20 -26.44
C VAL A 185 -10.40 -7.61 -27.64
N ASP A 186 -9.25 -6.98 -27.83
CA ASP A 186 -8.35 -7.18 -28.97
C ASP A 186 -6.92 -7.34 -28.46
N ASN A 187 -6.38 -8.56 -28.53
CA ASN A 187 -5.04 -8.90 -28.03
C ASN A 187 -3.90 -8.20 -28.80
N ASN A 188 -4.18 -7.58 -29.94
CA ASN A 188 -3.18 -6.80 -30.68
C ASN A 188 -3.04 -5.37 -30.15
N VAL A 189 -3.89 -4.96 -29.21
CA VAL A 189 -3.77 -3.67 -28.54
C VAL A 189 -2.59 -3.72 -27.57
N SER A 190 -1.59 -2.88 -27.82
CA SER A 190 -0.37 -2.78 -27.01
C SER A 190 -0.62 -2.06 -25.68
N ASP A 191 0.18 -2.36 -24.66
CA ASP A 191 0.17 -1.66 -23.37
C ASP A 191 0.62 -0.19 -23.46
N GLU A 192 1.27 0.19 -24.57
CA GLU A 192 1.59 1.59 -24.87
C GLU A 192 0.34 2.41 -25.20
N GLU A 193 -0.61 1.80 -25.91
CA GLU A 193 -1.88 2.41 -26.31
C GLU A 193 -3.06 1.51 -25.90
N PRO A 194 -3.31 1.35 -24.59
CA PRO A 194 -4.19 0.32 -24.06
C PRO A 194 -5.69 0.57 -24.33
N VAL A 195 -6.04 1.76 -24.80
CA VAL A 195 -7.42 2.19 -25.08
C VAL A 195 -7.47 2.83 -26.47
N ILE A 196 -8.07 2.13 -27.43
CA ILE A 196 -8.22 2.63 -28.81
C ILE A 196 -9.70 2.85 -29.12
N ILE A 197 -10.03 4.05 -29.61
CA ILE A 197 -11.41 4.38 -30.01
C ILE A 197 -11.51 4.39 -31.53
N ALA A 198 -12.26 3.43 -32.07
CA ALA A 198 -12.55 3.32 -33.50
C ALA A 198 -14.07 3.47 -33.73
N GLY A 199 -14.50 4.71 -33.97
CA GLY A 199 -15.91 5.05 -34.19
C GLY A 199 -16.80 4.68 -33.01
N LYS A 200 -17.66 3.68 -33.19
CA LYS A 200 -18.56 3.14 -32.15
C LYS A 200 -17.95 1.99 -31.37
N THR A 201 -16.65 1.74 -31.48
CA THR A 201 -15.98 0.66 -30.74
C THR A 201 -14.88 1.20 -29.85
N ILE A 202 -14.74 0.61 -28.67
CA ILE A 202 -13.60 0.81 -27.78
C ILE A 202 -12.87 -0.52 -27.76
N LYS A 203 -11.65 -0.53 -28.28
CA LYS A 203 -10.78 -1.69 -28.25
C LYS A 203 -9.88 -1.61 -27.03
N LEU A 204 -9.83 -2.70 -26.28
CA LEU A 204 -9.05 -2.85 -25.06
C LEU A 204 -8.28 -4.16 -25.14
N ASN A 205 -7.06 -4.21 -24.60
CA ASN A 205 -6.43 -5.50 -24.31
C ASN A 205 -7.07 -6.14 -23.06
N ASN A 206 -6.62 -7.35 -22.70
CA ASN A 206 -7.21 -8.11 -21.58
C ASN A 206 -7.12 -7.35 -20.25
N ASP A 207 -5.95 -6.76 -19.94
CA ASP A 207 -5.73 -6.06 -18.67
C ASP A 207 -6.50 -4.73 -18.61
N SER A 208 -6.59 -4.01 -19.73
CA SER A 208 -7.41 -2.80 -19.85
C SER A 208 -8.89 -3.09 -19.72
N TYR A 209 -9.33 -4.24 -20.26
CA TYR A 209 -10.71 -4.72 -20.09
C TYR A 209 -11.00 -5.10 -18.64
N LEU A 210 -10.04 -5.74 -17.95
CA LEU A 210 -10.14 -6.05 -16.53
C LEU A 210 -10.33 -4.76 -15.70
N ILE A 211 -9.50 -3.74 -15.93
CA ILE A 211 -9.64 -2.41 -15.30
C ILE A 211 -11.01 -1.81 -15.61
N TYR A 212 -11.39 -1.76 -16.88
CA TYR A 212 -12.69 -1.22 -17.31
C TYR A 212 -13.87 -1.91 -16.63
N ASN A 213 -13.82 -3.23 -16.45
CA ASN A 213 -14.86 -3.99 -15.76
C ASN A 213 -14.97 -3.65 -14.28
N LYS A 214 -13.85 -3.36 -13.62
CA LYS A 214 -13.86 -2.95 -12.20
C LYS A 214 -14.34 -1.50 -11.98
N ILE A 215 -14.46 -0.69 -13.04
CA ILE A 215 -15.08 0.65 -12.96
C ILE A 215 -16.61 0.52 -12.92
N ASN A 216 -17.17 0.59 -11.71
CA ASN A 216 -18.59 0.35 -11.44
C ASN A 216 -19.25 1.41 -10.54
N GLY A 217 -18.54 2.49 -10.20
CA GLY A 217 -19.03 3.53 -9.29
C GLY A 217 -18.86 3.22 -7.80
N SER A 218 -18.58 1.96 -7.44
CA SER A 218 -18.34 1.53 -6.05
C SER A 218 -16.85 1.41 -5.72
N ASN A 219 -16.07 0.83 -6.63
CA ASN A 219 -14.62 0.71 -6.51
C ASN A 219 -13.95 2.07 -6.72
N SER A 220 -13.09 2.45 -5.78
CA SER A 220 -12.14 3.54 -5.94
C SER A 220 -10.97 3.13 -6.83
N VAL A 221 -10.16 4.09 -7.27
CA VAL A 221 -8.92 3.79 -8.02
C VAL A 221 -8.00 2.87 -7.21
N ALA A 222 -7.86 3.10 -5.90
CA ALA A 222 -7.14 2.22 -4.99
C ALA A 222 -7.68 0.78 -5.02
N ASP A 223 -9.01 0.61 -4.93
CA ASP A 223 -9.64 -0.71 -4.97
C ASP A 223 -9.39 -1.42 -6.32
N ILE A 224 -9.39 -0.67 -7.43
CA ILE A 224 -9.11 -1.24 -8.76
C ILE A 224 -7.65 -1.72 -8.84
N ILE A 225 -6.69 -0.94 -8.37
CA ILE A 225 -5.28 -1.33 -8.33
C ILE A 225 -5.13 -2.61 -7.51
N GLU A 226 -5.67 -2.62 -6.29
CA GLU A 226 -5.53 -3.74 -5.36
C GLU A 226 -6.19 -5.03 -5.87
N GLN A 227 -7.37 -4.91 -6.49
CA GLN A 227 -8.10 -6.06 -7.02
C GLN A 227 -7.44 -6.62 -8.28
N THR A 228 -6.97 -5.77 -9.20
CA THR A 228 -6.47 -6.22 -10.52
C THR A 228 -5.02 -6.71 -10.49
N ILE A 229 -4.22 -6.17 -9.56
CA ILE A 229 -2.76 -6.41 -9.45
C ILE A 229 -2.06 -6.10 -10.77
N LEU A 230 -2.52 -5.03 -11.38
CA LEU A 230 -1.84 -4.44 -12.50
C LEU A 230 -0.94 -3.32 -11.97
N PRO A 231 0.21 -3.07 -12.63
CA PRO A 231 1.09 -1.99 -12.25
C PRO A 231 0.32 -0.67 -12.11
N GLU A 232 0.59 0.08 -11.03
CA GLU A 232 -0.16 1.31 -10.72
C GLU A 232 -0.16 2.28 -11.89
N HIS A 233 0.99 2.45 -12.56
CA HIS A 233 1.14 3.36 -13.70
C HIS A 233 0.17 2.99 -14.83
N PHE A 234 0.00 1.69 -15.09
CA PHE A 234 -0.86 1.16 -16.14
C PHE A 234 -2.34 1.37 -15.79
N VAL A 235 -2.73 1.10 -14.55
CA VAL A 235 -4.11 1.35 -14.10
C VAL A 235 -4.47 2.82 -14.24
N LEU A 236 -3.57 3.72 -13.80
CA LEU A 236 -3.79 5.16 -13.94
C LEU A 236 -3.81 5.61 -15.40
N LYS A 237 -2.96 5.03 -16.27
CA LYS A 237 -2.95 5.28 -17.72
C LYS A 237 -4.29 4.94 -18.36
N VAL A 238 -4.82 3.73 -18.11
CA VAL A 238 -6.12 3.28 -18.64
C VAL A 238 -7.25 4.18 -18.15
N ILE A 239 -7.30 4.47 -16.84
CA ILE A 239 -8.32 5.36 -16.26
C ILE A 239 -8.23 6.76 -16.88
N TYR A 240 -7.03 7.32 -16.99
CA TYR A 240 -6.82 8.62 -17.61
C TYR A 240 -7.29 8.67 -19.07
N LEU A 241 -6.94 7.66 -19.88
CA LEU A 241 -7.37 7.59 -21.27
C LEU A 241 -8.89 7.48 -21.40
N LEU A 242 -9.54 6.68 -20.55
CA LEU A 242 -11.01 6.58 -20.51
C LEU A 242 -11.66 7.92 -20.11
N ILE A 243 -11.09 8.69 -19.18
CA ILE A 243 -11.56 10.04 -18.83
C ILE A 243 -11.40 11.00 -20.01
N LYS A 244 -10.21 11.02 -20.62
CA LYS A 244 -9.89 11.88 -21.76
C LYS A 244 -10.88 11.67 -22.90
N GLU A 245 -11.23 10.41 -23.15
CA GLU A 245 -12.19 10.00 -24.16
C GLU A 245 -13.66 10.07 -23.70
N LYS A 246 -13.93 10.58 -22.49
CA LYS A 246 -15.28 10.74 -21.90
C LYS A 246 -16.06 9.43 -21.77
N GLN A 247 -15.36 8.30 -21.60
CA GLN A 247 -15.93 6.96 -21.42
C GLN A 247 -16.23 6.65 -19.95
N ILE A 248 -15.59 7.39 -19.04
CA ILE A 248 -15.87 7.36 -17.62
C ILE A 248 -15.92 8.78 -17.07
N ALA A 249 -16.64 8.98 -15.98
CA ALA A 249 -16.71 10.25 -15.27
C ALA A 249 -16.60 10.02 -13.75
N PRO A 250 -16.01 10.97 -13.01
CA PRO A 250 -15.92 10.84 -11.56
C PRO A 250 -17.34 10.82 -10.99
N ALA A 251 -17.61 9.88 -10.09
CA ALA A 251 -18.79 9.93 -9.24
C ALA A 251 -18.83 11.32 -8.61
N LYS A 252 -20.00 11.99 -8.63
CA LYS A 252 -20.16 13.28 -7.95
C LYS A 252 -19.52 13.14 -6.57
N PRO A 253 -18.63 14.07 -6.15
CA PRO A 253 -18.06 13.98 -4.83
C PRO A 253 -19.24 13.88 -3.87
N GLU A 254 -19.36 12.74 -3.20
CA GLU A 254 -20.17 12.68 -2.00
C GLU A 254 -19.57 13.78 -1.15
N LYS A 255 -20.33 14.86 -0.92
CA LYS A 255 -19.89 15.93 -0.05
C LYS A 255 -19.46 15.21 1.21
N LEU A 256 -18.16 15.16 1.47
CA LEU A 256 -17.64 14.81 2.78
C LEU A 256 -18.44 15.68 3.72
N ARG A 257 -19.43 15.08 4.40
CA ARG A 257 -20.09 15.73 5.52
C ARG A 257 -19.03 15.73 6.61
N THR A 258 -18.02 16.56 6.45
CA THR A 258 -17.40 17.13 7.64
C THR A 258 -18.57 17.78 8.36
N PRO A 259 -18.86 17.41 9.62
CA PRO A 259 -19.68 18.28 10.42
C PRO A 259 -18.94 19.62 10.41
N LEU A 260 -19.46 20.58 9.65
CA LEU A 260 -19.10 21.98 9.78
C LEU A 260 -19.56 22.37 11.18
N ILE A 261 -18.77 22.02 12.20
CA ILE A 261 -18.86 22.66 13.49
C ILE A 261 -18.44 24.09 13.17
N SER A 262 -19.43 24.96 12.99
CA SER A 262 -19.17 26.34 12.63
C SER A 262 -18.21 26.92 13.68
N LEU A 263 -17.12 27.55 13.25
CA LEU A 263 -16.19 28.22 14.16
C LEU A 263 -16.92 29.26 15.04
N LYS A 264 -18.08 29.77 14.58
CA LYS A 264 -18.97 30.62 15.38
C LYS A 264 -19.57 29.90 16.59
N THR A 265 -19.98 28.64 16.49
CA THR A 265 -20.52 27.89 17.64
C THR A 265 -19.44 27.55 18.67
N ILE A 266 -18.20 27.31 18.24
CA ILE A 266 -17.06 27.07 19.16
C ILE A 266 -16.65 28.36 19.88
N GLN A 267 -16.66 29.50 19.22
CA GLN A 267 -16.34 30.79 19.87
C GLN A 267 -17.35 31.18 20.95
N VAL A 268 -18.65 30.96 20.71
CA VAL A 268 -19.70 31.30 21.69
C VAL A 268 -19.72 30.33 22.87
N ALA A 269 -19.53 29.02 22.62
CA ALA A 269 -19.43 28.03 23.70
C ALA A 269 -18.15 28.18 24.53
N GLY A 270 -17.01 28.48 23.87
CA GLY A 270 -15.73 28.73 24.53
C GLY A 270 -15.74 29.97 25.43
N LEU A 271 -16.37 31.07 24.98
CA LEU A 271 -16.53 32.28 25.81
C LEU A 271 -17.41 32.04 27.03
N GLY A 272 -18.49 31.26 26.90
CA GLY A 272 -19.35 30.90 28.03
C GLY A 272 -18.62 30.06 29.08
N LEU A 273 -17.82 29.08 28.65
CA LEU A 273 -17.02 28.23 29.52
C LEU A 273 -15.91 29.02 30.24
N LEU A 274 -15.27 29.96 29.54
CA LEU A 274 -14.25 30.85 30.12
C LEU A 274 -14.86 31.78 31.18
N PHE A 275 -16.09 32.28 30.95
CA PHE A 275 -16.82 33.08 31.93
C PHE A 275 -17.19 32.29 33.18
N ILE A 276 -17.61 31.02 33.02
CA ILE A 276 -17.90 30.11 34.14
C ILE A 276 -16.62 29.82 34.95
N ILE A 277 -15.49 29.55 34.28
CA ILE A 277 -14.20 29.33 34.95
C ILE A 277 -13.76 30.57 35.72
N ILE A 278 -13.89 31.77 35.13
CA ILE A 278 -13.58 33.04 35.81
C ILE A 278 -14.47 33.21 37.05
N LEU A 279 -15.76 32.89 36.95
CA LEU A 279 -16.70 33.01 38.08
C LEU A 279 -16.37 32.01 39.20
N ILE A 280 -15.99 30.78 38.86
CA ILE A 280 -15.53 29.76 39.82
C ILE A 280 -14.24 30.24 40.53
N VAL A 281 -13.25 30.72 39.79
CA VAL A 281 -11.99 31.25 40.36
C VAL A 281 -12.24 32.46 41.26
N LEU A 282 -13.18 33.34 40.90
CA LEU A 282 -13.55 34.49 41.71
C LEU A 282 -14.20 34.06 43.04
N THR A 283 -15.04 33.01 43.03
CA THR A 283 -15.65 32.46 44.25
C THR A 283 -14.65 31.68 45.11
N MET A 284 -13.71 30.95 44.51
CA MET A 284 -12.68 30.20 45.24
C MET A 284 -11.70 31.14 45.96
N ASN A 285 -11.35 32.28 45.37
CA ASN A 285 -10.43 33.25 45.99
C ASN A 285 -10.98 33.95 47.25
N VAL A 286 -12.29 33.93 47.47
CA VAL A 286 -12.87 34.47 48.72
C VAL A 286 -12.70 33.45 49.88
N SER A 287 -12.58 32.16 49.57
CA SER A 287 -12.51 31.08 50.57
C SER A 287 -11.08 30.75 51.07
N SER A 288 -10.02 31.15 50.36
CA SER A 288 -8.63 30.79 50.70
C SER A 288 -7.86 31.86 51.49
N LEU A 289 -8.52 32.94 51.93
CA LEU A 289 -7.92 33.91 52.86
C LEU A 289 -7.85 33.42 54.31
N PHE A 290 -8.36 32.22 54.62
CA PHE A 290 -8.23 31.60 55.94
C PHE A 290 -7.79 30.13 55.83
N SER A 291 -6.48 29.90 55.71
CA SER A 291 -5.72 28.99 56.60
C SER A 291 -4.34 28.70 56.03
N THR A 292 -3.34 28.93 56.86
CA THR A 292 -1.93 28.63 56.61
C THR A 292 -1.62 27.19 57.03
N LYS A 293 -0.77 26.48 56.27
CA LYS A 293 0.48 25.87 56.78
C LYS A 293 1.31 25.18 55.69
N LEU A 294 2.62 25.25 55.91
CA LEU A 294 3.75 25.02 55.01
C LEU A 294 4.03 23.54 54.67
N PHE A 295 4.47 23.36 53.41
CA PHE A 295 5.63 22.60 52.90
C PHE A 295 6.32 21.55 53.80
N THR A 296 6.51 20.35 53.24
CA THR A 296 7.81 19.62 53.21
C THR A 296 7.83 18.62 52.04
N PHE A 297 8.97 18.49 51.36
CA PHE A 297 9.31 17.41 50.42
C PHE A 297 10.39 16.53 51.06
N PRO A 298 10.45 15.23 50.74
CA PRO A 298 11.70 14.48 50.76
C PRO A 298 12.10 13.97 49.37
N MET A 299 13.40 14.07 49.09
CA MET A 299 14.13 13.42 48.02
C MET A 299 14.80 12.17 48.62
N GLU A 300 14.76 11.00 47.95
CA GLU A 300 15.96 10.12 47.87
C GLU A 300 15.94 9.04 46.77
N SER A 301 17.12 8.92 46.18
CA SER A 301 17.81 8.05 45.19
C SER A 301 17.34 6.65 44.72
N ASN A 302 17.75 6.39 43.46
CA ASN A 302 18.38 5.18 42.86
C ASN A 302 17.58 3.91 42.56
N ARG A 303 17.39 3.61 41.26
CA ARG A 303 18.02 2.50 40.46
C ARG A 303 17.25 2.28 39.14
N ILE A 304 17.97 2.19 38.02
CA ILE A 304 17.49 1.63 36.73
C ILE A 304 17.83 0.13 36.77
N PRO A 305 16.91 -0.79 36.41
CA PRO A 305 17.04 -1.43 35.09
C PRO A 305 15.71 -1.81 34.38
N GLU A 306 15.74 -1.67 33.05
CA GLU A 306 15.29 -2.67 32.07
C GLU A 306 13.81 -3.14 32.11
N ASN A 307 12.95 -2.44 31.34
CA ASN A 307 11.95 -2.99 30.40
C ASN A 307 10.94 -1.88 30.03
N ILE A 308 11.27 -1.06 29.03
CA ILE A 308 10.34 -0.08 28.44
C ILE A 308 10.00 -0.57 27.04
N TYR A 309 8.98 -1.43 26.91
CA TYR A 309 8.22 -1.55 25.65
C TYR A 309 6.81 -2.15 25.76
N TYR A 310 6.21 -2.33 26.96
CA TYR A 310 4.89 -3.00 27.05
C TYR A 310 3.76 -2.28 27.81
N GLU A 311 3.94 -1.03 28.26
CA GLU A 311 2.92 -0.33 29.08
C GLU A 311 2.27 0.90 28.41
N GLN A 312 2.39 1.07 27.09
CA GLN A 312 1.73 2.20 26.37
C GLN A 312 0.73 1.78 25.26
N LEU A 313 0.29 0.52 25.22
CA LEU A 313 -0.77 0.09 24.29
C LEU A 313 -2.08 -0.34 24.97
N LYS A 314 -2.32 0.11 26.21
CA LYS A 314 -3.49 -0.30 27.01
C LYS A 314 -4.62 0.71 27.14
N GLU A 315 -4.66 1.75 26.30
CA GLU A 315 -5.72 2.77 26.40
C GLU A 315 -6.39 3.18 25.07
N ILE A 316 -6.36 2.32 24.04
CA ILE A 316 -7.21 2.51 22.84
C ILE A 316 -7.77 1.17 22.36
N ASN A 317 -8.48 0.42 23.20
CA ASN A 317 -9.56 -0.48 22.79
C ASN A 317 -10.23 -1.07 24.03
N ASN A 318 -11.31 -0.44 24.48
CA ASN A 318 -12.29 -1.11 25.33
C ASN A 318 -12.96 -2.21 24.51
N LEU A 319 -12.47 -3.45 24.64
CA LEU A 319 -13.24 -4.64 24.31
C LEU A 319 -13.12 -5.62 25.49
N THR A 320 -14.16 -5.62 26.31
CA THR A 320 -14.49 -6.70 27.23
C THR A 320 -14.64 -8.00 26.44
N TYR A 321 -13.87 -9.02 26.82
CA TYR A 321 -14.05 -10.40 26.37
C TYR A 321 -15.35 -10.97 26.93
N GLU A 322 -16.32 -11.25 26.07
CA GLU A 322 -17.33 -12.28 26.33
C GLU A 322 -17.20 -13.41 25.29
N LYS A 323 -17.33 -14.63 25.81
CA LYS A 323 -17.21 -15.90 25.10
C LYS A 323 -18.25 -16.05 24.00
N GLY A 324 -17.82 -16.64 22.88
CA GLY A 324 -18.66 -17.45 22.01
C GLY A 324 -19.19 -16.72 20.79
N GLU A 325 -18.98 -17.34 19.62
CA GLU A 325 -19.39 -16.92 18.27
C GLU A 325 -18.55 -15.79 17.66
N VAL A 326 -17.69 -16.20 16.72
CA VAL A 326 -16.95 -15.29 15.84
C VAL A 326 -17.92 -14.86 14.75
N ASP A 327 -18.42 -13.64 14.87
CA ASP A 327 -19.03 -12.94 13.74
C ASP A 327 -17.91 -12.36 12.87
N ILE A 328 -17.80 -12.85 11.63
CA ILE A 328 -16.80 -12.41 10.66
C ILE A 328 -17.45 -11.31 9.82
N GLU A 329 -17.54 -10.11 10.37
CA GLU A 329 -17.73 -8.89 9.58
C GLU A 329 -16.81 -7.78 10.13
N GLU A 330 -16.25 -7.00 9.21
CA GLU A 330 -15.27 -5.92 9.41
C GLU A 330 -13.77 -6.29 9.52
N MET A 331 -13.23 -6.93 8.49
CA MET A 331 -11.87 -6.61 8.01
C MET A 331 -11.95 -5.62 6.85
N ASN A 332 -12.30 -4.36 7.15
CA ASN A 332 -12.07 -3.23 6.27
C ASN A 332 -10.75 -2.55 6.68
N LEU A 333 -9.62 -3.20 6.37
CA LEU A 333 -8.27 -2.67 6.60
C LEU A 333 -7.64 -2.05 5.34
N ASN A 334 -8.38 -1.96 4.23
CA ASN A 334 -7.83 -1.60 2.91
C ASN A 334 -7.65 -0.09 2.65
N HIS A 335 -7.68 0.76 3.68
CA HIS A 335 -7.47 2.21 3.48
C HIS A 335 -6.20 2.77 4.13
N LYS A 336 -5.39 1.95 4.80
CA LYS A 336 -4.17 2.45 5.47
C LYS A 336 -2.98 2.71 4.52
N ASN A 337 -2.94 2.08 3.35
CA ASN A 337 -1.79 2.21 2.43
C ASN A 337 -1.84 3.45 1.52
N TYR A 338 -3.01 4.04 1.26
CA TYR A 338 -3.12 5.19 0.35
C TYR A 338 -3.14 6.58 1.04
N ILE A 339 -3.30 6.63 2.37
CA ILE A 339 -3.21 7.90 3.11
C ILE A 339 -1.77 8.47 3.11
N ARG A 340 -0.74 7.64 2.84
CA ARG A 340 0.67 8.10 2.77
C ARG A 340 1.04 8.92 1.53
N TYR A 341 0.20 8.96 0.49
CA TYR A 341 0.51 9.69 -0.76
C TYR A 341 -0.11 11.09 -0.86
N PHE A 342 -0.81 11.57 0.18
CA PHE A 342 -1.42 12.90 0.23
C PHE A 342 -0.97 13.71 1.44
N THR A 343 0.34 13.94 1.55
CA THR A 343 0.88 15.09 2.28
C THR A 343 1.88 15.77 1.37
N ILE A 344 1.37 16.73 0.58
CA ILE A 344 2.14 17.85 0.07
C ILE A 344 1.50 19.09 0.67
N GLU A 345 2.06 19.53 1.80
CA GLU A 345 2.41 20.91 2.15
C GLU A 345 3.17 20.91 3.49
#